data_AF-A0A067QVZ9-F1
#
_entry.id   AF-A0A067QVZ9-F1
#
_cell.length_a   1.000
_cell.length_b   1.000
_cell.length_c   1.000
_cell.angle_alpha   90.00
_cell.angle_beta   90.00
_cell.angle_gamma   90.00
#
_symmetry.space_group_name_H-M   'P 1'
#
loop_
_entity.id
_entity.type
_entity.pdbx_description
1 polymer ?
#
loop_
_entity_poly.entity_id
_entity_poly.type
_entity_poly.pdbx_seq_one_letter_code
_entity_poly.pdbx_strand_id
1 'polypeptide(L)'
;MYHIAKSFRLQSMKVVGLNSKESQRNKKAKHPTKRSPCQMVRCGFILHFLRDYFINSSLHGLRYVAEDGRHWAERCIWIFLCTIAVAGALYTSSNIWTRYQTSPTMTVLESTNYQIEYLPFPAVTVCNVYHARWDKAVRFQET
;
A
#
# COMPACT_ATOMS: atom_id res chain seq x y z
N MET A 1 -18.41 -11.55 12.88
CA MET A 1 -18.70 -13.00 12.85
C MET A 1 -18.26 -13.71 11.55
N TYR A 2 -17.32 -13.15 10.77
CA TYR A 2 -16.77 -13.79 9.55
C TYR A 2 -15.57 -14.72 9.83
N HIS A 3 -15.25 -14.95 11.11
CA HIS A 3 -14.03 -15.62 11.57
C HIS A 3 -14.13 -17.16 11.64
N ILE A 4 -15.28 -17.76 11.32
CA ILE A 4 -15.51 -19.22 11.50
C ILE A 4 -15.38 -20.02 10.19
N ALA A 5 -15.57 -19.42 9.01
CA ALA A 5 -15.73 -20.20 7.77
C ALA A 5 -14.44 -20.48 6.98
N LYS A 6 -13.33 -19.77 7.24
CA LYS A 6 -12.13 -19.83 6.36
C LYS A 6 -11.01 -20.76 6.85
N SER A 7 -11.14 -21.33 8.06
CA SER A 7 -10.13 -22.21 8.64
C SER A 7 -10.15 -23.66 8.11
N PHE A 8 -11.11 -24.04 7.25
CA PHE A 8 -11.35 -25.46 6.91
C PHE A 8 -11.01 -25.87 5.46
N ARG A 9 -10.41 -25.02 4.62
CA ARG A 9 -10.26 -25.36 3.18
C ARG A 9 -8.86 -25.15 2.60
N LEU A 10 -7.84 -25.49 3.37
CA LEU A 10 -6.48 -25.72 2.87
C LEU A 10 -6.08 -27.19 3.12
N GLN A 11 -6.35 -28.08 2.16
CA GLN A 11 -5.44 -29.16 1.78
C GLN A 11 -5.94 -29.88 0.51
N SER A 12 -4.99 -30.19 -0.38
CA SER A 12 -5.10 -31.01 -1.60
C SER A 12 -5.75 -30.34 -2.83
N MET A 13 -4.99 -29.62 -3.67
CA MET A 13 -4.11 -30.14 -4.73
C MET A 13 -4.91 -30.71 -5.92
N LYS A 14 -4.91 -29.94 -7.02
CA LYS A 14 -5.43 -30.34 -8.33
C LYS A 14 -4.62 -31.51 -8.87
N VAL A 15 -5.27 -32.60 -9.29
CA VAL A 15 -4.81 -33.46 -10.39
C VAL A 15 -6.04 -33.96 -11.14
N VAL A 16 -6.32 -33.38 -12.31
CA VAL A 16 -6.99 -34.09 -13.41
C VAL A 16 -6.29 -33.63 -14.68
N GLY A 17 -5.35 -34.46 -15.12
CA GLY A 17 -4.79 -34.43 -16.47
C GLY A 17 -5.25 -35.66 -17.25
N LEU A 18 -5.18 -35.54 -18.58
CA LEU A 18 -5.37 -36.55 -19.64
C LEU A 18 -6.83 -36.77 -20.08
N ASN A 19 -7.19 -36.97 -21.35
CA ASN A 19 -6.53 -36.90 -22.67
C ASN A 19 -7.64 -37.13 -23.73
N SER A 20 -7.61 -36.38 -24.84
CA SER A 20 -7.86 -36.80 -26.23
C SER A 20 -9.14 -37.59 -26.66
N LYS A 21 -9.87 -36.94 -27.59
CA LYS A 21 -10.52 -37.44 -28.84
C LYS A 21 -11.68 -38.45 -28.77
N GLU A 22 -12.86 -37.98 -29.19
CA GLU A 22 -13.78 -38.71 -30.10
C GLU A 22 -14.68 -37.68 -30.80
N SER A 23 -14.43 -37.32 -32.06
CA SER A 23 -14.89 -37.97 -33.31
C SER A 23 -16.40 -37.90 -33.57
N GLN A 24 -16.77 -36.88 -34.37
CA GLN A 24 -17.83 -36.85 -35.39
C GLN A 24 -19.31 -36.96 -34.98
N ARG A 25 -20.07 -35.88 -35.27
CA ARG A 25 -21.24 -35.85 -36.19
C ARG A 25 -22.39 -34.94 -35.70
N ASN A 26 -22.46 -33.72 -36.22
CA ASN A 26 -23.76 -33.14 -36.59
C ASN A 26 -23.60 -32.11 -37.74
N LYS A 27 -24.24 -32.39 -38.87
CA LYS A 27 -24.28 -31.53 -40.08
C LYS A 27 -25.65 -30.84 -40.13
N LYS A 28 -25.66 -29.51 -40.30
CA LYS A 28 -26.52 -28.67 -41.18
C LYS A 28 -26.46 -27.22 -40.69
N ALA A 29 -25.65 -26.37 -41.32
CA ALA A 29 -25.93 -25.58 -42.53
C ALA A 29 -26.51 -24.19 -42.22
N LYS A 30 -25.66 -23.16 -42.28
CA LYS A 30 -26.02 -21.83 -42.78
C LYS A 30 -24.83 -21.19 -43.50
N HIS A 31 -25.14 -20.61 -44.66
CA HIS A 31 -24.27 -20.07 -45.71
C HIS A 31 -23.39 -18.88 -45.24
N PRO A 32 -22.19 -18.68 -45.85
CA PRO A 32 -21.17 -17.72 -45.42
C PRO A 32 -21.52 -16.26 -45.68
N THR A 33 -21.17 -15.38 -44.73
CA THR A 33 -21.07 -13.93 -44.95
C THR A 33 -19.72 -13.41 -44.45
N LYS A 34 -19.01 -12.79 -45.38
CA LYS A 34 -17.68 -12.16 -45.31
C LYS A 34 -17.38 -11.33 -44.04
N ARG A 35 -16.16 -11.51 -43.54
CA ARG A 35 -15.15 -10.54 -43.08
C ARG A 35 -15.62 -9.25 -42.35
N SER A 36 -15.19 -9.11 -41.09
CA SER A 36 -14.22 -8.08 -40.65
C SER A 36 -13.75 -8.30 -39.20
N PRO A 37 -12.44 -8.25 -38.89
CA PRO A 37 -11.96 -7.99 -37.55
C PRO A 37 -11.82 -6.47 -37.40
N CYS A 38 -12.88 -5.80 -36.95
CA CYS A 38 -12.77 -4.39 -36.57
C CYS A 38 -12.81 -4.26 -35.05
N GLN A 39 -11.61 -4.17 -34.48
CA GLN A 39 -11.25 -3.54 -33.20
C GLN A 39 -12.37 -3.31 -32.17
N MET A 40 -12.48 -4.22 -31.20
CA MET A 40 -13.12 -3.95 -29.91
C MET A 40 -12.19 -4.39 -28.76
N VAL A 41 -11.05 -3.72 -28.63
CA VAL A 41 -9.99 -4.12 -27.65
C VAL A 41 -9.83 -3.14 -26.48
N ARG A 42 -10.52 -1.98 -26.51
CA ARG A 42 -10.26 -0.89 -25.53
C ARG A 42 -11.13 -0.92 -24.26
N CYS A 43 -12.33 -1.49 -24.30
CA CYS A 43 -13.22 -1.51 -23.12
C CYS A 43 -12.91 -2.68 -22.18
N GLY A 44 -12.51 -3.83 -22.73
CA GLY A 44 -12.15 -5.02 -21.93
C GLY A 44 -10.82 -4.87 -21.20
N PHE A 45 -9.85 -4.14 -21.77
CA PHE A 45 -8.52 -4.02 -21.19
C PHE A 45 -8.52 -3.26 -19.87
N ILE A 46 -9.23 -2.13 -19.77
CA ILE A 46 -9.33 -1.34 -18.54
C ILE A 46 -10.03 -2.14 -17.44
N LEU A 47 -11.15 -2.80 -17.77
CA LEU A 47 -11.90 -3.59 -16.79
C LEU A 47 -11.08 -4.79 -16.29
N HIS A 48 -10.36 -5.46 -17.19
CA HIS A 48 -9.45 -6.56 -16.85
C HIS A 48 -8.33 -6.07 -15.93
N PHE A 49 -7.71 -4.94 -16.27
CA PHE A 49 -6.63 -4.37 -15.48
C PHE A 49 -7.09 -3.91 -14.10
N LEU A 50 -8.27 -3.26 -14.01
CA LEU A 50 -8.86 -2.85 -12.73
C LEU A 50 -9.22 -4.07 -11.87
N ARG A 51 -9.75 -5.14 -12.47
CA ARG A 51 -10.04 -6.39 -11.78
C ARG A 51 -8.77 -7.03 -11.24
N ASP A 52 -7.73 -7.17 -12.05
CA ASP A 52 -6.43 -7.68 -11.61
C ASP A 52 -5.83 -6.82 -10.51
N TYR A 53 -5.93 -5.50 -10.64
CA TYR A 53 -5.46 -4.56 -9.63
C TYR A 53 -6.23 -4.72 -8.31
N PHE A 54 -7.57 -4.81 -8.35
CA PHE A 54 -8.38 -4.96 -7.14
C PHE A 54 -8.18 -6.31 -6.43
N ILE A 55 -7.81 -7.36 -7.17
CA ILE A 55 -7.46 -8.67 -6.60
C ILE A 55 -6.09 -8.64 -5.93
N ASN A 56 -5.11 -7.97 -6.56
CA ASN A 56 -3.71 -7.92 -6.09
C ASN A 56 -3.40 -6.75 -5.15
N SER A 57 -4.32 -5.80 -4.99
CA SER A 57 -4.14 -4.64 -4.11
C SER A 57 -4.12 -5.05 -2.63
N SER A 58 -3.33 -4.34 -1.83
CA SER A 58 -3.35 -4.43 -0.37
C SER A 58 -4.63 -3.84 0.26
N LEU A 59 -5.45 -3.14 -0.54
CA LEU A 59 -6.72 -2.56 -0.11
C LEU A 59 -7.74 -3.68 0.14
N HIS A 60 -7.83 -4.07 1.41
CA HIS A 60 -8.65 -5.20 1.86
C HIS A 60 -10.13 -5.10 1.44
N GLY A 61 -10.67 -3.88 1.32
CA GLY A 61 -12.04 -3.61 0.88
C GLY A 61 -12.30 -3.86 -0.61
N LEU A 62 -11.34 -3.55 -1.49
CA LEU A 62 -11.48 -3.70 -2.94
C LEU A 62 -11.46 -5.17 -3.38
N ARG A 63 -10.77 -6.02 -2.62
CA ARG A 63 -10.76 -7.47 -2.85
C ARG A 63 -12.14 -8.10 -2.75
N TYR A 64 -13.02 -7.57 -1.88
CA TYR A 64 -14.41 -8.05 -1.76
C TYR A 64 -15.30 -7.64 -2.93
N VAL A 65 -14.93 -6.59 -3.67
CA VAL A 65 -15.63 -6.16 -4.88
C VAL A 65 -15.25 -7.05 -6.07
N ALA A 66 -13.99 -7.49 -6.14
CA ALA A 66 -13.46 -8.29 -7.25
C ALA A 66 -13.59 -9.81 -7.09
N GLU A 67 -13.99 -10.31 -5.90
CA GLU A 67 -14.18 -11.75 -5.64
C GLU A 67 -15.44 -12.28 -6.37
N ASP A 68 -15.27 -13.38 -7.11
CA ASP A 68 -16.36 -14.06 -7.81
C ASP A 68 -17.11 -15.03 -6.88
N GLY A 69 -18.45 -15.02 -6.92
CA GLY A 69 -19.30 -15.92 -6.13
C GLY A 69 -20.05 -15.29 -4.95
N ARG A 70 -20.03 -13.96 -4.81
CA ARG A 70 -20.74 -13.24 -3.75
C ARG A 70 -22.07 -12.64 -4.23
N HIS A 71 -23.06 -12.56 -3.34
CA HIS A 71 -24.40 -12.05 -3.67
C HIS A 71 -24.32 -10.59 -4.16
N TRP A 72 -25.16 -10.22 -5.13
CA TRP A 72 -25.12 -8.90 -5.78
C TRP A 72 -25.31 -7.75 -4.79
N ALA A 73 -26.17 -7.92 -3.78
CA ALA A 73 -26.41 -6.89 -2.77
C ALA A 73 -25.16 -6.58 -1.93
N GLU A 74 -24.39 -7.59 -1.56
CA GLU A 74 -23.14 -7.40 -0.81
C GLU A 74 -22.11 -6.65 -1.67
N ARG A 75 -22.03 -6.95 -2.97
CA ARG A 75 -21.17 -6.21 -3.90
C ARG A 75 -21.56 -4.74 -3.97
N CYS A 76 -22.86 -4.42 -4.04
CA CYS A 76 -23.34 -3.03 -4.03
C CYS A 76 -22.94 -2.30 -2.75
N ILE A 77 -23.03 -2.95 -1.58
CA ILE A 77 -22.62 -2.36 -0.31
C ILE A 77 -21.11 -2.06 -0.32
N TRP A 78 -20.28 -2.99 -0.77
CA TRP A 78 -18.82 -2.77 -0.84
C TRP A 78 -18.44 -1.66 -1.82
N ILE A 79 -19.10 -1.58 -2.98
CA ILE A 79 -18.89 -0.50 -3.95
C ILE A 79 -19.27 0.85 -3.32
N PHE A 80 -20.42 0.91 -2.65
CA PHE A 80 -20.89 2.13 -1.98
C PHE A 80 -19.92 2.60 -0.88
N LEU A 81 -19.48 1.68 -0.01
CA LEU A 81 -18.49 1.97 1.03
C LEU A 81 -17.16 2.45 0.44
N CYS A 82 -16.67 1.79 -0.61
CA CYS A 82 -15.43 2.21 -1.30
C CYS A 82 -15.60 3.60 -1.91
N THR A 83 -16.77 3.90 -2.50
CA THR A 83 -17.06 5.20 -3.11
C THR A 83 -17.08 6.31 -2.05
N ILE A 84 -17.72 6.08 -0.90
CA ILE A 84 -17.72 7.03 0.22
C ILE A 84 -16.29 7.25 0.73
N ALA A 85 -15.50 6.19 0.90
CA ALA A 85 -14.13 6.30 1.37
C ALA A 85 -13.27 7.16 0.43
N VAL A 86 -13.39 6.95 -0.88
CA VAL A 86 -12.68 7.76 -1.90
C VAL A 86 -13.16 9.20 -1.88
N ALA A 87 -14.46 9.45 -1.81
CA ALA A 87 -15.01 10.80 -1.74
C ALA A 87 -14.53 11.54 -0.48
N GLY A 88 -14.55 10.89 0.68
CA GLY A 88 -14.07 11.43 1.95
C GLY A 88 -12.56 11.71 1.93
N ALA A 89 -11.77 10.83 1.31
CA ALA A 89 -10.35 11.04 1.11
C ALA A 89 -10.09 12.28 0.23
N LEU A 90 -10.75 12.39 -0.92
CA LEU A 90 -10.61 13.54 -1.82
C LEU A 90 -11.04 14.85 -1.16
N TYR A 91 -12.15 14.84 -0.41
CA TYR A 91 -12.61 16.00 0.35
C TYR A 91 -11.58 16.44 1.40
N THR A 92 -11.08 15.49 2.19
CA THR A 92 -10.10 15.78 3.23
C THR A 92 -8.76 16.23 2.64
N SER A 93 -8.28 15.57 1.59
CA SER A 93 -7.08 15.99 0.85
C SER A 93 -7.21 17.39 0.29
N SER A 94 -8.37 17.76 -0.28
CA SER A 94 -8.62 19.11 -0.80
C SER A 94 -8.63 20.16 0.31
N ASN A 95 -9.21 19.83 1.46
CA ASN A 95 -9.17 20.69 2.64
C ASN A 95 -7.74 20.87 3.15
N ILE A 96 -6.99 19.78 3.33
CA ILE A 96 -5.58 19.82 3.75
C ILE A 96 -4.76 20.63 2.75
N TRP A 97 -4.98 20.41 1.45
CA TRP A 97 -4.30 21.15 0.38
C TRP A 97 -4.58 22.65 0.45
N THR A 98 -5.83 23.02 0.71
CA THR A 98 -6.23 24.43 0.90
C THR A 98 -5.56 25.00 2.14
N ARG A 99 -5.57 24.29 3.27
CA ARG A 99 -4.91 24.72 4.51
C ARG A 99 -3.40 24.86 4.36
N TYR A 100 -2.77 23.94 3.64
CA TYR A 100 -1.34 23.99 3.33
C TYR A 100 -0.99 25.24 2.52
N GLN A 101 -1.83 25.64 1.57
CA GLN A 101 -1.64 26.87 0.80
C GLN A 101 -1.96 28.14 1.60
N THR A 102 -3.01 28.14 2.43
CA THR A 102 -3.44 29.34 3.18
C THR A 102 -2.61 29.58 4.44
N SER A 103 -1.99 28.54 4.99
CA SER A 103 -1.25 28.58 6.25
C SER A 103 -0.10 27.58 6.18
N PRO A 104 0.93 27.85 5.37
CA PRO A 104 2.13 27.03 5.40
C PRO A 104 2.68 27.04 6.83
N THR A 105 2.91 25.85 7.40
CA THR A 105 3.65 25.73 8.65
C THR A 105 5.08 26.16 8.36
N MET A 106 5.33 27.46 8.50
CA MET A 106 6.67 28.02 8.49
C MET A 106 7.37 27.47 9.72
N THR A 107 8.31 26.54 9.53
CA THR A 107 9.29 26.23 10.55
C THR A 107 10.18 27.46 10.67
N VAL A 108 9.73 28.43 11.48
CA VAL A 108 10.55 29.59 11.84
C VAL A 108 11.71 29.00 12.63
N LEU A 109 12.87 28.90 11.97
CA LEU A 109 14.13 28.93 12.68
C LEU A 109 14.15 30.32 13.28
N GLU A 110 13.65 30.45 14.51
CA GLU A 110 13.89 31.61 15.33
C GLU A 110 15.41 31.59 15.52
N SER A 111 16.15 32.20 14.59
CA SER A 111 17.51 32.62 14.84
C SER A 111 17.34 33.64 15.95
N THR A 112 17.34 33.14 17.19
CA THR A 112 17.23 33.94 18.38
C THR A 112 18.29 35.01 18.19
N ASN A 113 17.86 36.25 17.91
CA ASN A 113 18.72 37.44 17.87
C ASN A 113 19.09 37.78 19.31
N TYR A 114 19.56 36.75 20.01
CA TYR A 114 20.04 36.81 21.34
C TYR A 114 21.43 37.38 21.20
N GLN A 115 21.56 38.66 21.56
CA GLN A 115 22.84 39.34 21.48
C GLN A 115 23.86 38.46 22.22
N ILE A 116 24.98 38.17 21.56
CA ILE A 116 26.02 37.25 22.06
C ILE A 116 26.48 37.68 23.47
N GLU A 117 26.35 38.97 23.78
CA GLU A 117 26.62 39.62 25.07
C GLU A 117 25.84 39.05 26.27
N TYR A 118 24.64 38.51 26.06
CA TYR A 118 23.83 37.96 27.16
C TYR A 118 23.98 36.43 27.30
N LEU A 119 24.77 35.77 26.45
CA LEU A 119 24.70 34.31 26.32
C LEU A 119 25.48 33.69 27.45
N PRO A 120 24.84 32.88 28.34
CA PRO A 120 25.60 32.23 29.40
C PRO A 120 26.64 31.35 28.73
N PHE A 121 27.91 31.56 29.11
CA PHE A 121 28.98 30.73 28.59
C PHE A 121 28.67 29.27 28.89
N PRO A 122 28.78 28.37 27.89
CA PRO A 122 28.50 26.97 28.10
C PRO A 122 29.49 26.40 29.12
N ALA A 123 29.07 25.37 29.85
CA ALA A 123 29.97 24.65 30.72
C ALA A 123 31.09 23.99 29.88
N VAL A 124 32.30 24.51 29.97
CA VAL A 124 33.48 23.93 29.32
C VAL A 124 34.08 22.91 30.28
N THR A 125 34.04 21.63 29.89
CA THR A 125 34.73 20.57 30.61
C THR A 125 36.03 20.26 29.89
N VAL A 126 37.16 20.47 30.54
CA VAL A 126 38.48 20.10 30.02
C VAL A 126 38.92 18.81 30.69
N CYS A 127 39.04 17.74 29.90
CA CYS A 127 39.63 16.49 30.34
C CYS A 127 41.09 16.42 29.88
N ASN A 128 41.94 15.84 30.71
CA ASN A 128 43.27 15.45 30.27
C ASN A 128 43.13 14.40 29.15
N VAL A 129 43.94 14.53 28.10
CA VAL A 129 44.01 13.54 27.01
C VAL A 129 44.47 12.18 27.56
N TYR A 130 45.29 12.20 28.62
CA TYR A 130 45.69 10.99 29.31
C TYR A 130 44.64 10.59 30.35
N HIS A 131 44.08 9.39 30.18
CA HIS A 131 43.09 8.82 31.08
C HIS A 131 43.66 8.43 32.45
N ALA A 132 44.97 8.19 32.54
CA ALA A 132 45.66 7.77 33.75
C ALA A 132 46.91 8.61 34.01
N ARG A 133 47.17 8.88 35.28
CA ARG A 133 48.35 9.62 35.75
C ARG A 133 49.43 8.65 36.19
N TRP A 134 50.38 8.34 35.30
CA TRP A 134 51.39 7.29 35.51
C TRP A 134 52.36 7.57 36.66
N ASP A 135 52.73 8.83 36.94
CA ASP A 135 53.60 9.20 38.07
C ASP A 135 52.98 8.94 39.44
N LYS A 136 51.66 8.78 39.50
CA LYS A 136 50.93 8.36 40.69
C LYS A 136 50.68 6.86 40.68
N ALA A 137 50.37 6.27 39.52
CA ALA A 137 50.18 4.83 39.39
C ALA A 137 51.42 4.02 39.81
N VAL A 138 52.61 4.45 39.39
CA VAL A 138 53.88 3.77 39.76
C VAL A 138 54.12 3.83 41.28
N ARG A 139 53.82 4.97 41.92
CA ARG A 139 53.99 5.13 43.37
C ARG A 139 53.06 4.25 44.21
N PHE A 140 51.84 3.96 43.73
CA PHE A 140 50.94 3.03 44.42
C PHE A 140 51.39 1.57 44.32
N GLN A 141 52.26 1.23 43.37
CA GLN A 141 52.79 -0.13 43.21
C GLN A 141 54.04 -0.39 44.07
N GLU A 142 54.68 0.67 44.56
CA GLU A 142 55.88 0.61 45.41
C GLU A 142 55.55 0.59 46.92
N THR A 143 54.30 0.89 47.29
CA THR A 143 53.72 0.65 48.62
C THR A 143 53.02 -0.68 48.68
#